data_AF-L1PU67-F1
#
_entry.id   AF-L1PU67-F1
#
_cell.length_a   1.000
_cell.length_b   1.000
_cell.length_c   1.000
_cell.angle_alpha   90.00
_cell.angle_beta   90.00
_cell.angle_gamma   90.00
#
_symmetry.space_group_name_H-M   'P 1'
#
loop_
_entity.id
_entity.type
_entity.pdbx_description
1 polymer ?
#
loop_
_entity_poly.entity_id
_entity_poly.type
_entity_poly.pdbx_seq_one_letter_code
_entity_poly.pdbx_strand_id
1 'polypeptide(L)'
;MATIEQIKDYKICNIIEVTLGGILLEFHLNLKHLDSEKSISISASEEGETLLFSIGNYWKDKNNIKYEAYTIQRIDSDSSLSKLIGDKITNIEFGIGKTLYTEEQVIYYIMLQTNDSKCLFFNNGDECAYSLDKINKILADDIYGYKWEEIPPYLI
;
A
#
# COMPACT_ATOMS: atom_id res chain seq x y z
N MET A 1 12.58 3.45 -9.96
CA MET A 1 12.95 2.36 -10.92
C MET A 1 13.11 0.96 -10.31
N ALA A 2 13.91 0.70 -9.26
CA ALA A 2 14.20 -0.67 -8.79
C ALA A 2 12.97 -1.48 -8.29
N THR A 3 11.99 -0.80 -7.69
CA THR A 3 10.78 -1.44 -7.15
C THR A 3 9.84 -1.91 -8.27
N ILE A 4 9.61 -1.08 -9.29
CA ILE A 4 8.74 -1.42 -10.43
C ILE A 4 9.31 -2.54 -11.27
N GLU A 5 10.63 -2.55 -11.51
CA GLU A 5 11.27 -3.61 -12.28
C GLU A 5 11.04 -5.01 -11.67
N GLN A 6 10.83 -5.11 -10.35
CA GLN A 6 10.55 -6.38 -9.68
C GLN A 6 9.13 -6.93 -9.94
N ILE A 7 8.20 -6.09 -10.41
CA ILE A 7 6.76 -6.42 -10.51
C ILE A 7 6.09 -6.03 -11.83
N LYS A 8 6.80 -5.38 -12.76
CA LYS A 8 6.24 -4.79 -14.01
C LYS A 8 5.38 -5.72 -14.88
N ASP A 9 5.64 -7.02 -14.83
CA ASP A 9 4.92 -8.02 -15.63
C ASP A 9 3.83 -8.77 -14.86
N TYR A 10 3.70 -8.50 -13.57
CA TYR A 10 2.74 -9.15 -12.70
C TYR A 10 1.37 -8.46 -12.76
N LYS A 11 0.32 -9.27 -12.60
CA LYS A 11 -1.06 -8.79 -12.41
C LYS A 11 -1.50 -8.97 -10.97
N ILE A 12 -2.34 -8.07 -10.48
CA ILE A 12 -2.99 -8.20 -9.19
C ILE A 12 -4.04 -9.31 -9.29
N CYS A 13 -3.90 -10.35 -8.48
CA CYS A 13 -4.83 -11.50 -8.48
C CYS A 13 -5.84 -11.45 -7.34
N ASN A 14 -5.42 -10.94 -6.18
CA ASN A 14 -6.30 -10.74 -5.06
C ASN A 14 -5.71 -9.70 -4.10
N ILE A 15 -6.59 -9.21 -3.24
CA ILE A 15 -6.32 -8.15 -2.29
C ILE A 15 -6.80 -8.63 -0.93
N ILE A 16 -5.98 -8.42 0.09
CA ILE A 16 -6.28 -8.78 1.47
C ILE A 16 -6.19 -7.51 2.31
N GLU A 17 -7.25 -7.23 3.06
CA GLU A 17 -7.27 -6.20 4.09
C GLU A 17 -7.19 -6.86 5.47
N VAL A 18 -6.36 -6.26 6.33
CA VAL A 18 -6.23 -6.62 7.74
C VAL A 18 -6.73 -5.44 8.56
N THR A 19 -7.74 -5.68 9.39
CA THR A 19 -8.40 -4.62 10.17
C THR A 19 -8.51 -4.99 11.64
N LEU A 20 -8.53 -3.97 12.52
CA LEU A 20 -8.86 -4.09 13.94
C LEU A 20 -10.01 -3.14 14.27
N GLY A 21 -11.16 -3.67 14.71
CA GLY A 21 -12.31 -2.82 15.04
C GLY A 21 -12.84 -1.98 13.87
N GLY A 22 -12.59 -2.40 12.62
CA GLY A 22 -12.93 -1.66 11.40
C GLY A 22 -11.84 -0.72 10.88
N ILE A 23 -10.76 -0.53 11.65
CA ILE A 23 -9.60 0.28 11.27
C ILE A 23 -8.69 -0.55 10.38
N LEU A 24 -8.31 -0.04 9.21
CA LEU A 24 -7.32 -0.68 8.34
C LEU A 24 -5.94 -0.57 8.98
N LEU A 25 -5.25 -1.71 9.08
CA LEU A 25 -3.88 -1.81 9.60
C LEU A 25 -2.90 -2.16 8.51
N GLU A 26 -3.23 -3.20 7.74
CA GLU A 26 -2.39 -3.70 6.66
C GLU A 26 -3.21 -3.98 5.40
N PHE A 27 -2.53 -3.86 4.28
CA PHE A 27 -3.04 -4.05 2.95
C PHE A 27 -2.06 -4.88 2.14
N HIS A 28 -2.53 -6.00 1.58
CA HIS A 28 -1.71 -6.87 0.75
C HIS A 28 -2.28 -7.04 -0.65
N LEU A 29 -1.42 -6.86 -1.66
CA LEU A 29 -1.71 -7.23 -3.04
C LEU A 29 -0.95 -8.49 -3.39
N ASN A 30 -1.67 -9.55 -3.72
CA ASN A 30 -1.06 -10.76 -4.25
C ASN A 30 -0.97 -10.66 -5.78
N LEU A 31 0.23 -10.83 -6.29
CA LEU A 31 0.59 -10.60 -7.68
C LEU A 31 1.04 -11.90 -8.35
N LYS A 32 0.71 -12.09 -9.63
CA LYS A 32 1.16 -13.26 -10.40
C LYS A 32 1.68 -12.90 -11.78
N HIS A 33 2.77 -13.55 -12.17
CA HIS A 33 3.25 -13.60 -13.54
C HIS A 33 3.68 -15.03 -13.86
N LEU A 34 3.00 -15.68 -14.82
CA LEU A 34 3.20 -17.09 -15.13
C LEU A 34 3.08 -17.95 -13.85
N ASP A 35 4.11 -18.71 -13.51
CA ASP A 35 4.19 -19.54 -12.30
C ASP A 35 4.82 -18.81 -11.10
N SER A 36 5.20 -17.54 -11.26
CA SER A 36 5.84 -16.74 -10.21
C SER A 36 4.82 -15.93 -9.41
N GLU A 37 4.98 -15.96 -8.10
CA GLU A 37 4.10 -15.30 -7.13
C GLU A 37 4.87 -14.26 -6.33
N LYS A 38 4.27 -13.08 -6.16
CA LYS A 38 4.80 -12.01 -5.32
C LYS A 38 3.68 -11.40 -4.49
N SER A 39 4.03 -10.69 -3.45
CA SER A 39 3.10 -9.84 -2.72
C SER A 39 3.67 -8.44 -2.54
N ILE A 40 2.81 -7.44 -2.55
CA ILE A 40 3.10 -6.11 -1.99
C ILE A 40 2.37 -6.05 -0.66
N SER A 41 3.05 -5.58 0.39
CA SER A 41 2.44 -5.29 1.68
C SER A 41 2.65 -3.82 2.02
N ILE A 42 1.56 -3.15 2.39
CA ILE A 42 1.53 -1.79 2.90
C ILE A 42 0.90 -1.85 4.29
N SER A 43 1.53 -1.24 5.29
CA SER A 43 0.99 -1.22 6.66
C SER A 43 1.27 0.09 7.37
N ALA A 44 0.46 0.46 8.35
CA ALA A 44 0.83 1.49 9.32
C ALA A 44 2.01 1.00 10.17
N SER A 45 2.89 1.91 10.57
CA SER A 45 3.81 1.64 11.68
C SER A 45 3.08 1.77 13.02
N GLU A 46 3.59 1.07 14.04
CA GLU A 46 3.08 1.19 15.41
C GLU A 46 3.50 2.52 16.08
N GLU A 47 4.47 3.23 15.50
CA GLU A 47 5.13 4.39 16.10
C GLU A 47 4.62 5.76 15.57
N GLY A 48 3.69 5.80 14.60
CA GLY A 48 3.08 7.05 14.14
C GLY A 48 2.44 7.03 12.75
N GLU A 49 2.35 8.21 12.11
CA GLU A 49 1.72 8.52 10.81
C GLU A 49 2.46 7.96 9.58
N THR A 50 3.28 6.93 9.77
CA THR A 50 4.17 6.42 8.72
C THR A 50 3.64 5.13 8.13
N LEU A 51 3.97 4.92 6.86
CA LEU A 51 3.67 3.71 6.13
C LEU A 51 4.93 2.87 5.94
N LEU A 52 4.77 1.57 6.08
CA LEU A 52 5.75 0.57 5.72
C LEU A 52 5.38 -0.04 4.37
N PHE A 53 6.38 -0.27 3.53
CA PHE A 53 6.22 -0.90 2.22
C PHE A 53 7.18 -2.06 2.07
N SER A 54 6.70 -3.21 1.59
CA SER A 54 7.57 -4.34 1.27
C SER A 54 7.06 -5.17 0.10
N ILE A 55 8.00 -5.85 -0.56
CA ILE A 55 7.71 -6.84 -1.60
C ILE A 55 8.14 -8.21 -1.12
N GLY A 56 7.21 -9.16 -1.09
CA GLY A 56 7.45 -10.57 -0.81
C GLY A 56 7.55 -11.41 -2.09
N ASN A 57 8.28 -12.51 -2.02
CA ASN A 57 8.41 -13.51 -3.11
C ASN A 57 7.41 -14.67 -2.98
N TYR A 58 6.33 -14.45 -2.24
CA TYR A 58 5.27 -15.41 -2.02
C TYR A 58 3.97 -14.66 -1.74
N TRP A 59 2.84 -15.31 -2.00
CA TRP A 59 1.54 -14.76 -1.65
C TRP A 59 1.31 -14.72 -0.15
N LYS A 60 0.66 -13.66 0.30
CA LYS A 60 0.10 -13.59 1.65
C LYS A 60 -1.21 -14.37 1.65
N ASP A 61 -1.29 -15.40 2.48
CA ASP A 61 -2.54 -16.11 2.77
C ASP A 61 -3.11 -15.54 4.06
N LYS A 62 -4.43 -15.34 4.12
CA LYS A 62 -5.12 -14.93 5.35
C LYS A 62 -4.79 -15.84 6.54
N ASN A 63 -4.58 -17.13 6.31
CA ASN A 63 -4.29 -18.11 7.36
C ASN A 63 -2.86 -17.98 7.90
N ASN A 64 -1.98 -17.30 7.17
CA ASN A 64 -0.59 -17.07 7.55
C ASN A 64 -0.39 -15.71 8.24
N ILE A 65 -1.42 -14.87 8.27
CA ILE A 65 -1.42 -13.60 8.99
C ILE A 65 -1.96 -13.89 10.39
N LYS A 66 -1.05 -14.09 11.36
CA LYS A 66 -1.38 -14.51 12.73
C LYS A 66 -1.41 -13.32 13.68
N TYR A 67 -2.58 -12.72 13.81
CA TYR A 67 -2.84 -11.75 14.86
C TYR A 67 -4.16 -12.10 15.53
N GLU A 68 -4.13 -12.29 16.85
CA GLU A 68 -5.23 -12.90 17.62
C GLU A 68 -6.50 -12.03 17.69
N ALA A 69 -6.44 -10.75 17.29
CA ALA A 69 -7.54 -9.79 17.38
C ALA A 69 -7.99 -9.16 16.04
N TYR A 70 -7.43 -9.59 14.89
CA TYR A 70 -7.69 -8.93 13.60
C TYR A 70 -8.75 -9.62 12.75
N THR A 71 -9.52 -8.82 12.01
CA THR A 71 -10.38 -9.29 10.93
C THR A 71 -9.59 -9.25 9.63
N ILE A 72 -9.41 -10.41 9.01
CA ILE A 72 -8.71 -10.55 7.73
C ILE A 72 -9.74 -10.88 6.67
N GLN A 73 -9.92 -9.96 5.73
CA GLN A 73 -10.90 -10.09 4.66
C GLN A 73 -10.22 -10.08 3.30
N ARG A 74 -10.67 -10.97 2.43
CA ARG A 74 -10.32 -10.91 1.00
C ARG A 74 -11.34 -10.00 0.34
N ILE A 75 -10.88 -9.08 -0.49
CA ILE A 75 -11.76 -8.16 -1.19
C ILE A 75 -12.71 -8.90 -2.14
N ASP A 76 -14.01 -8.64 -1.96
CA ASP A 76 -15.09 -9.08 -2.84
C ASP A 76 -15.25 -8.15 -4.06
N SER A 77 -16.00 -8.61 -5.07
CA SER A 77 -16.18 -7.90 -6.34
C SER A 77 -16.75 -6.48 -6.23
N ASP A 78 -17.44 -6.15 -5.13
CA ASP A 78 -18.21 -4.92 -4.99
C ASP A 78 -17.44 -3.79 -4.28
N SER A 79 -16.21 -4.04 -3.81
CA SER A 79 -15.34 -3.01 -3.24
C SER A 79 -14.72 -2.11 -4.32
N SER A 80 -14.46 -0.84 -4.02
CA SER A 80 -13.71 0.03 -4.94
C SER A 80 -12.32 -0.52 -5.27
N LEU A 81 -11.71 -1.29 -4.38
CA LEU A 81 -10.43 -1.96 -4.61
C LEU A 81 -10.51 -3.11 -5.61
N SER A 82 -11.69 -3.70 -5.81
CA SER A 82 -11.85 -4.78 -6.79
C SER A 82 -11.49 -4.33 -8.21
N LYS A 83 -11.59 -3.02 -8.47
CA LYS A 83 -11.15 -2.36 -9.72
C LYS A 83 -9.67 -2.57 -10.00
N LEU A 84 -8.84 -2.81 -8.98
CA LEU A 84 -7.41 -3.09 -9.16
C LEU A 84 -7.14 -4.55 -9.51
N ILE A 85 -8.10 -5.47 -9.33
CA ILE A 85 -7.91 -6.89 -9.60
C ILE A 85 -7.86 -7.13 -11.12
N GLY A 86 -6.83 -7.82 -11.59
CA GLY A 86 -6.56 -8.08 -13.00
C GLY A 86 -5.60 -7.08 -13.64
N ASP A 87 -5.41 -5.93 -13.00
CA ASP A 87 -4.55 -4.86 -13.48
C ASP A 87 -3.07 -5.16 -13.28
N LYS A 88 -2.24 -4.52 -14.12
CA LYS A 88 -0.79 -4.42 -13.93
C LYS A 88 -0.46 -3.11 -13.23
N ILE A 89 0.48 -3.17 -12.28
CA ILE A 89 1.04 -1.98 -11.65
C ILE A 89 2.09 -1.39 -12.61
N THR A 90 1.89 -0.15 -13.02
CA THR A 90 2.75 0.57 -13.96
C THR A 90 3.73 1.50 -13.26
N ASN A 91 3.33 2.06 -12.11
CA ASN A 91 4.20 2.89 -11.29
C ASN A 91 3.85 2.81 -9.80
N ILE A 92 4.85 3.06 -8.95
CA ILE A 92 4.71 3.22 -7.51
C ILE A 92 5.49 4.47 -7.12
N GLU A 93 4.80 5.42 -6.49
CA GLU A 93 5.41 6.64 -5.97
C GLU A 93 5.21 6.71 -4.47
N PHE A 94 6.22 7.19 -3.76
CA PHE A 94 6.27 7.33 -2.32
C PHE A 94 6.28 8.81 -1.99
N GLY A 95 5.30 9.26 -1.20
CA GLY A 95 5.29 10.61 -0.64
C GLY A 95 6.16 10.62 0.59
N ILE A 96 7.43 10.99 0.42
CA ILE A 96 8.45 10.97 1.47
C ILE A 96 8.53 12.34 2.12
N GLY A 97 8.46 12.38 3.45
CA GLY A 97 8.66 13.59 4.23
C GLY A 97 9.57 13.33 5.42
N LYS A 98 9.73 14.35 6.27
CA LYS A 98 10.42 14.20 7.55
C LYS A 98 9.40 14.13 8.69
N THR A 99 9.66 13.32 9.71
CA THR A 99 8.89 13.39 10.95
C THR A 99 9.12 14.73 11.65
N LEU A 100 8.11 15.20 12.40
CA LEU A 100 8.20 16.46 13.14
C LEU A 100 9.23 16.42 14.28
N TYR A 101 9.49 15.24 14.85
CA TYR A 101 10.29 15.09 16.07
C TYR A 101 11.69 14.52 15.85
N THR A 102 11.84 13.53 14.94
CA THR A 102 13.13 12.85 14.71
C THR A 102 13.84 13.33 13.44
N GLU A 103 13.17 14.11 12.59
CA GLU A 103 13.62 14.49 11.24
C GLU A 103 13.95 13.31 10.32
N GLU A 104 13.57 12.09 10.70
CA GLU A 104 13.79 10.89 9.90
C GLU A 104 12.93 10.94 8.65
N GLN A 105 13.51 10.48 7.53
CA GLN A 105 12.77 10.36 6.29
C GLN A 105 11.84 9.15 6.37
N VAL A 106 10.54 9.42 6.19
CA VAL A 106 9.47 8.43 6.33
C VAL A 106 8.52 8.52 5.14
N ILE A 107 7.78 7.44 4.90
CA ILE A 107 6.75 7.37 3.87
C ILE A 107 5.42 7.79 4.52
N TYR A 108 4.81 8.87 4.03
CA TYR A 108 3.45 9.26 4.44
C TYR A 108 2.39 8.76 3.46
N TYR A 109 2.76 8.65 2.19
CA TYR A 109 1.86 8.27 1.11
C TYR A 109 2.49 7.21 0.22
N ILE A 110 1.67 6.27 -0.25
CA ILE A 110 2.05 5.31 -1.29
C ILE A 110 1.01 5.37 -2.39
N MET A 111 1.42 5.82 -3.57
CA MET A 111 0.59 5.86 -4.77
C MET A 111 0.89 4.64 -5.62
N LEU A 112 -0.09 3.75 -5.77
CA LEU A 112 -0.06 2.68 -6.76
C LEU A 112 -0.76 3.15 -8.02
N GLN A 113 -0.07 3.12 -9.15
CA GLN A 113 -0.65 3.40 -10.46
C GLN A 113 -0.78 2.09 -11.22
N THR A 114 -1.97 1.82 -11.75
CA THR A 114 -2.23 0.71 -12.66
C THR A 114 -2.44 1.23 -14.08
N ASN A 115 -2.78 0.34 -15.01
CA ASN A 115 -3.17 0.74 -16.37
C ASN A 115 -4.44 1.61 -16.36
N ASP A 116 -5.36 1.35 -15.43
CA ASP A 116 -6.74 1.88 -15.48
C ASP A 116 -7.11 2.71 -14.24
N SER A 117 -6.27 2.74 -13.20
CA SER A 117 -6.59 3.38 -11.92
C SER A 117 -5.35 3.86 -11.17
N LYS A 118 -5.59 4.77 -10.21
CA LYS A 118 -4.62 5.12 -9.18
C LYS A 118 -5.24 4.82 -7.82
N CYS A 119 -4.43 4.35 -6.89
CA CYS A 119 -4.82 4.09 -5.52
C CYS A 119 -3.80 4.72 -4.58
N LEU A 120 -4.24 5.67 -3.77
CA LEU A 120 -3.42 6.29 -2.75
C LEU A 120 -3.66 5.57 -1.42
N PHE A 121 -2.60 5.11 -0.78
CA PHE A 121 -2.58 4.67 0.62
C PHE A 121 -1.94 5.75 1.47
N PHE A 122 -2.50 5.98 2.65
CA PHE A 122 -2.05 7.00 3.59
C PHE A 122 -2.43 6.61 5.02
N ASN A 123 -1.71 7.15 5.98
CA ASN A 123 -2.05 7.10 7.40
C ASN A 123 -2.53 8.50 7.81
N ASN A 124 -3.59 8.60 8.61
CA ASN A 124 -4.20 9.87 9.03
C ASN A 124 -3.98 10.21 10.51
N GLY A 125 -3.07 9.52 11.22
CA GLY A 125 -2.82 9.71 12.65
C GLY A 125 -3.16 8.48 13.48
N ASP A 126 -4.31 7.88 13.21
CA ASP A 126 -4.86 6.77 13.99
C ASP A 126 -5.22 5.55 13.12
N GLU A 127 -5.41 5.74 11.80
CA GLU A 127 -5.94 4.73 10.89
C GLU A 127 -5.22 4.77 9.53
N CYS A 128 -4.91 3.60 8.96
CA CYS A 128 -4.64 3.55 7.52
C CYS A 128 -5.93 3.80 6.76
N ALA A 129 -5.79 4.42 5.60
CA ALA A 129 -6.87 4.56 4.63
C ALA A 129 -6.32 4.44 3.21
N TYR A 130 -7.25 4.20 2.27
CA TYR A 130 -6.96 4.27 0.85
C TYR A 130 -8.04 5.01 0.09
N SER A 131 -7.71 5.48 -1.11
CA SER A 131 -8.65 6.18 -1.98
C SER A 131 -8.29 6.02 -3.46
N LEU A 132 -9.31 5.79 -4.29
CA LEU A 132 -9.19 5.81 -5.75
C LEU A 132 -9.72 7.13 -6.34
N ASP A 133 -10.80 7.68 -5.77
CA ASP A 133 -11.55 8.79 -6.40
C ASP A 133 -11.24 10.17 -5.81
N LYS A 134 -10.72 10.24 -4.57
CA LYS A 134 -10.53 11.51 -3.83
C LYS A 134 -9.07 11.90 -3.60
N ILE A 135 -8.15 11.31 -4.37
CA ILE A 135 -6.70 11.47 -4.22
C ILE A 135 -6.32 12.96 -4.16
N ASN A 136 -6.68 13.74 -5.18
CA ASN A 136 -6.30 15.16 -5.25
C ASN A 136 -6.82 16.00 -4.07
N LYS A 137 -7.99 15.64 -3.52
CA LYS A 137 -8.54 16.33 -2.34
C LYS A 137 -7.71 16.02 -1.11
N ILE A 138 -7.36 14.74 -0.90
CA ILE A 138 -6.52 14.30 0.22
C ILE A 138 -5.17 15.00 0.17
N LEU A 139 -4.54 15.08 -1.00
CA LEU A 139 -3.23 15.72 -1.16
C LEU A 139 -3.26 17.26 -1.02
N ALA A 140 -4.40 17.91 -1.27
CA ALA A 140 -4.53 19.35 -1.13
C ALA A 140 -4.60 19.82 0.33
N ASP A 141 -5.11 18.95 1.20
CA ASP A 141 -5.22 19.18 2.65
C ASP A 141 -4.00 18.61 3.41
N ASP A 142 -2.97 18.15 2.71
CA ASP A 142 -1.76 17.60 3.31
C ASP A 142 -0.94 18.68 4.04
N ILE A 143 -0.55 18.36 5.28
CA ILE A 143 0.25 19.21 6.15
C ILE A 143 1.67 18.70 6.34
N TYR A 144 2.03 17.53 5.79
CA TYR A 144 3.31 16.86 6.03
C TYR A 144 4.42 17.32 5.08
N GLY A 145 4.11 18.12 4.05
CA GLY A 145 5.11 18.79 3.21
C GLY A 145 6.01 17.80 2.46
N TYR A 146 5.48 16.63 2.12
CA TYR A 146 6.20 15.53 1.51
C TYR A 146 6.60 15.84 0.05
N LYS A 147 7.51 15.02 -0.50
CA LYS A 147 7.88 15.01 -1.93
C LYS A 147 7.68 13.62 -2.52
N TRP A 148 7.28 13.57 -3.78
CA TRP A 148 7.15 12.31 -4.51
C TRP A 148 8.51 11.77 -4.94
N GLU A 149 8.78 10.51 -4.58
CA GLU A 149 9.97 9.77 -4.99
C GLU A 149 9.60 8.36 -5.46
N GLU A 150 10.41 7.76 -6.33
CA GLU A 150 10.19 6.39 -6.83
C GLU A 150 10.87 5.30 -5.99
N ILE A 151 11.70 5.69 -5.04
CA ILE A 151 12.50 4.79 -4.20
C ILE A 151 12.22 5.17 -2.76
N PRO A 152 11.72 4.24 -1.92
CA PRO A 152 11.49 4.53 -0.51
C PRO A 152 12.82 4.61 0.26
N PRO A 153 12.86 5.32 1.41
CA PRO A 153 14.11 5.66 2.08
C PRO A 153 14.83 4.45 2.70
N TYR A 154 14.09 3.36 3.00
CA TYR A 154 14.62 2.14 3.62
C TYR A 154 15.12 1.08 2.61
N LEU A 155 15.14 1.40 1.31
CA LEU A 155 15.61 0.50 0.23
C LEU A 155 16.97 0.92 -0.37
N ILE A 156 17.69 1.85 0.27
CA ILE A 156 19.03 2.32 -0.11
C ILE A 156 20.10 1.68 0.78
#